data_AF-A0A7C6XF72-F1
#
_entry.id   AF-A0A7C6XF72-F1
#
_cell.length_a   1.000
_cell.length_b   1.000
_cell.length_c   1.000
_cell.angle_alpha   90.00
_cell.angle_beta   90.00
_cell.angle_gamma   90.00
#
_symmetry.space_group_name_H-M   'P 1'
#
loop_
_entity.id
_entity.type
_entity.pdbx_description
1 polymer ?
#
loop_
_entity_poly.entity_id
_entity_poly.type
_entity_poly.pdbx_seq_one_letter_code
_entity_poly.pdbx_strand_id
1 'polypeptide(L)'
;DLLLEALPALAAGRLEPIPQDASGATYAPNLSRQDARIDWGSSAEKIRNQVRAFSPKPGAWAEFRGKEVKIWRARVDSGSAEALPGQILAIEPEGIRVATGEGSLWLEEVQEAGKSRMAAGAFARGARLAPGERFT
;
A
#
# COMPACT_ATOMS: atom_id res chain seq x y z
N ASP A 1 20.03 20.34 -1.23
CA ASP A 1 20.10 21.49 -2.16
C ASP A 1 19.33 22.68 -1.61
N LEU A 2 18.00 22.64 -1.48
CA LEU A 2 17.19 23.78 -0.96
C LEU A 2 17.68 24.36 0.38
N LEU A 3 18.00 23.52 1.37
CA LEU A 3 18.47 24.00 2.69
C LEU A 3 19.80 24.75 2.59
N LEU A 4 20.72 24.29 1.73
CA LEU A 4 22.04 24.89 1.55
C LEU A 4 21.95 26.25 0.86
N GLU A 5 20.94 26.46 0.03
CA GLU A 5 20.65 27.74 -0.61
C GLU A 5 19.92 28.70 0.34
N ALA A 6 18.97 28.18 1.13
CA ALA A 6 18.14 28.97 2.02
C ALA A 6 18.92 29.58 3.19
N LEU A 7 19.87 28.84 3.81
CA LEU A 7 20.59 29.33 4.99
C LEU A 7 21.45 30.58 4.72
N PRO A 8 22.27 30.65 3.64
CA PRO A 8 22.99 31.88 3.30
C PRO A 8 22.06 33.03 2.89
N ALA A 9 20.95 32.75 2.21
CA ALA A 9 19.96 33.77 1.86
C ALA A 9 19.28 34.34 3.12
N LEU A 10 18.98 33.49 4.11
CA LEU A 10 18.48 33.91 5.41
C LEU A 10 19.49 34.80 6.13
N ALA A 11 20.76 34.38 6.20
CA ALA A 11 21.83 35.13 6.84
C ALA A 11 22.09 36.49 6.17
N ALA A 12 21.93 36.55 4.84
CA ALA A 12 22.06 37.78 4.06
C ALA A 12 20.78 38.65 4.07
N GLY A 13 19.70 38.24 4.75
CA GLY A 13 18.43 38.97 4.78
C GLY A 13 17.70 39.03 3.44
N ARG A 14 17.94 38.05 2.55
CA ARG A 14 17.39 38.00 1.18
C ARG A 14 16.17 37.10 1.02
N LEU A 15 15.71 36.45 2.10
CA LEU A 15 14.49 35.64 2.06
C LEU A 15 13.27 36.51 2.33
N GLU A 16 12.21 36.30 1.56
CA GLU A 16 10.89 36.87 1.77
C GLU A 16 9.96 35.80 2.35
N PRO A 17 9.61 35.85 3.65
CA PRO A 17 8.69 34.91 4.26
C PRO A 17 7.27 35.08 3.72
N ILE A 18 6.62 33.98 3.35
CA ILE A 18 5.25 33.98 2.86
C ILE A 18 4.35 33.38 3.96
N PRO A 19 3.32 34.11 4.45
CA PRO A 19 2.34 33.55 5.38
C PRO A 19 1.61 32.34 4.77
N GLN A 20 1.42 31.29 5.57
CA GLN A 20 0.66 30.11 5.14
C GLN A 20 -0.84 30.45 5.06
N ASP A 21 -1.51 29.98 4.00
CA ASP A 21 -2.97 30.02 3.93
C ASP A 21 -3.58 28.93 4.84
N ALA A 22 -4.28 29.36 5.89
CA ALA A 22 -4.90 28.46 6.85
C ALA A 22 -6.01 27.60 6.24
N SER A 23 -6.61 27.99 5.11
CA SER A 23 -7.69 27.24 4.46
C SER A 23 -7.23 25.92 3.84
N GLY A 24 -5.94 25.82 3.46
CA GLY A 24 -5.33 24.61 2.93
C GLY A 24 -4.62 23.75 3.98
N ALA A 25 -4.61 24.17 5.25
CA ALA A 25 -3.89 23.48 6.31
C ALA A 25 -4.57 22.15 6.67
N THR A 26 -3.80 21.06 6.68
CA THR A 26 -4.24 19.73 7.13
C THR A 26 -3.22 19.13 8.08
N TYR A 27 -3.67 18.26 8.98
CA TYR A 27 -2.80 17.58 9.93
C TYR A 27 -2.37 16.22 9.38
N ALA A 28 -1.07 15.94 9.40
CA ALA A 28 -0.51 14.63 9.12
C ALA A 28 -0.24 13.90 10.45
N PRO A 29 -1.14 13.02 10.92
CA PRO A 29 -0.95 12.33 12.19
C PRO A 29 0.18 11.31 12.12
N ASN A 30 0.67 10.91 13.30
CA ASN A 30 1.59 9.79 13.42
C ASN A 30 0.95 8.51 12.88
N LEU A 31 1.73 7.74 12.12
CA LEU A 31 1.29 6.48 11.56
C LEU A 31 1.25 5.41 12.64
N SER A 32 0.10 4.77 12.81
CA SER A 32 -0.06 3.57 13.62
C SER A 32 0.09 2.30 12.77
N ARG A 33 0.28 1.16 13.43
CA ARG A 33 0.23 -0.14 12.76
C ARG A 33 -1.14 -0.42 12.13
N GLN A 34 -2.20 0.06 12.76
CA GLN A 34 -3.57 -0.15 12.30
C GLN A 34 -3.86 0.61 11.01
N ASP A 35 -3.25 1.79 10.82
CA ASP A 35 -3.38 2.57 9.58
C ASP A 35 -2.79 1.83 8.37
N ALA A 36 -1.85 0.90 8.61
CA ALA A 36 -1.26 0.06 7.58
C ALA A 36 -2.10 -1.19 7.26
N ARG A 37 -3.17 -1.47 8.01
CA ARG A 37 -4.09 -2.56 7.67
C ARG A 37 -4.85 -2.18 6.41
N ILE A 38 -4.86 -3.07 5.44
CA ILE A 38 -5.60 -2.87 4.19
C ILE A 38 -7.07 -3.12 4.45
N ASP A 39 -7.87 -2.10 4.15
CA ASP A 39 -9.30 -2.23 3.97
C ASP A 39 -9.57 -2.56 2.50
N TRP A 40 -9.88 -3.82 2.22
CA TRP A 40 -10.19 -4.28 0.87
C TRP A 40 -11.45 -3.63 0.29
N GLY A 41 -12.33 -3.06 1.10
CA GLY A 41 -13.50 -2.30 0.65
C GLY A 41 -13.15 -0.95 0.02
N SER A 42 -11.89 -0.50 0.12
CA SER A 42 -11.39 0.69 -0.57
C SER A 42 -11.11 0.41 -2.07
N SER A 43 -10.97 1.47 -2.88
CA SER A 43 -10.59 1.34 -4.29
C SER A 43 -9.17 0.77 -4.44
N ALA A 44 -8.90 0.07 -5.54
CA ALA A 44 -7.58 -0.48 -5.82
C ALA A 44 -6.49 0.60 -5.84
N GLU A 45 -6.81 1.81 -6.31
CA GLU A 45 -5.88 2.94 -6.30
C GLU A 45 -5.50 3.38 -4.89
N LYS A 46 -6.49 3.47 -3.98
CA LYS A 46 -6.26 3.84 -2.59
C LYS A 46 -5.39 2.79 -1.90
N ILE A 47 -5.67 1.51 -2.11
CA ILE A 47 -4.87 0.41 -1.55
C ILE A 47 -3.45 0.42 -2.14
N ARG A 48 -3.28 0.62 -3.45
CA ARG A 48 -1.94 0.78 -4.08
C ARG A 48 -1.16 1.94 -3.45
N ASN A 49 -1.81 3.08 -3.24
CA ASN A 49 -1.17 4.24 -2.61
C ASN A 49 -0.82 3.95 -1.15
N GLN A 50 -1.67 3.23 -0.42
CA GLN A 50 -1.42 2.76 0.94
C GLN A 50 -0.17 1.86 1.00
N VAL A 51 -0.05 0.88 0.11
CA VAL A 51 1.13 0.01 -0.02
C VAL A 51 2.41 0.82 -0.19
N ARG A 52 2.37 1.87 -1.02
CA ARG A 52 3.53 2.76 -1.25
C ARG A 52 3.83 3.63 -0.04
N ALA A 53 2.81 4.22 0.59
CA ALA A 53 2.95 5.14 1.71
C ALA A 53 3.55 4.47 2.96
N PHE A 54 3.25 3.18 3.18
CA PHE A 54 3.77 2.43 4.32
C PHE A 54 5.02 1.60 4.01
N SER A 55 5.65 1.78 2.86
CA SER A 55 6.91 1.12 2.50
C SER A 55 8.10 2.07 2.70
N PRO A 56 9.24 1.63 3.28
CA PRO A 56 9.58 0.25 3.69
C PRO A 56 9.13 -0.11 5.11
N LYS A 57 8.56 0.82 5.89
CA LYS A 57 8.02 0.58 7.24
C LYS A 57 6.75 1.39 7.44
N PRO A 58 5.73 0.84 8.13
CA PRO A 58 5.65 -0.49 8.75
C PRO A 58 5.38 -1.66 7.77
N GLY A 59 5.01 -1.35 6.53
CA GLY A 59 4.48 -2.27 5.52
C GLY A 59 2.96 -2.38 5.61
N ALA A 60 2.26 -2.12 4.50
CA ALA A 60 0.82 -2.36 4.43
C ALA A 60 0.55 -3.87 4.56
N TRP A 61 -0.52 -4.26 5.22
CA TRP A 61 -0.76 -5.65 5.57
C TRP A 61 -2.24 -6.03 5.53
N ALA A 62 -2.48 -7.30 5.25
CA ALA A 62 -3.79 -7.94 5.32
C ALA A 62 -3.64 -9.31 6.01
N GLU A 63 -4.73 -9.88 6.46
CA GLU A 63 -4.77 -11.24 6.97
C GLU A 63 -5.12 -12.22 5.85
N PHE A 64 -4.46 -13.37 5.84
CA PHE A 64 -4.82 -14.52 5.02
C PHE A 64 -4.80 -15.78 5.88
N ARG A 65 -5.94 -16.48 5.96
CA ARG A 65 -6.11 -17.66 6.86
C ARG A 65 -5.62 -17.38 8.30
N GLY A 66 -5.93 -16.20 8.83
CA GLY A 66 -5.57 -15.77 10.19
C GLY A 66 -4.10 -15.39 10.39
N LYS A 67 -3.31 -15.30 9.31
CA LYS A 67 -1.91 -14.86 9.37
C LYS A 67 -1.72 -13.52 8.67
N GLU A 68 -0.89 -12.67 9.25
CA GLU A 68 -0.49 -11.41 8.61
C GLU A 68 0.39 -11.67 7.39
N VAL A 69 0.00 -11.05 6.27
CA VAL A 69 0.75 -10.97 5.03
C VAL A 69 0.95 -9.50 4.70
N LYS A 70 2.21 -9.05 4.70
CA LYS A 70 2.55 -7.70 4.24
C LYS A 70 2.60 -7.66 2.73
N ILE A 71 2.14 -6.55 2.16
CA ILE A 71 2.18 -6.27 0.72
C ILE A 71 3.15 -5.12 0.50
N TRP A 72 4.18 -5.38 -0.29
CA TRP A 72 5.28 -4.45 -0.54
C TRP A 72 5.19 -3.81 -1.92
N ARG A 73 4.60 -4.53 -2.88
CA ARG A 73 4.40 -4.03 -4.23
C ARG A 73 3.10 -4.57 -4.82
N ALA A 74 2.35 -3.68 -5.43
CA ALA A 74 1.10 -4.01 -6.08
C ALA A 74 0.78 -3.02 -7.21
N ARG A 75 0.01 -3.47 -8.21
CA ARG A 75 -0.46 -2.63 -9.33
C ARG A 75 -1.98 -2.74 -9.49
N VAL A 76 -2.58 -1.65 -9.92
CA VAL A 76 -4.02 -1.57 -10.21
C VAL A 76 -4.32 -2.30 -11.51
N ASP A 77 -5.47 -2.95 -11.57
CA ASP A 77 -6.03 -3.54 -12.76
C ASP A 77 -7.51 -3.15 -12.88
N SER A 78 -7.86 -2.61 -14.04
CA SER A 78 -9.14 -1.96 -14.34
C SER A 78 -10.30 -2.93 -14.55
N GLY A 79 -10.06 -4.24 -14.48
CA GLY A 79 -11.16 -5.21 -14.52
C GLY A 79 -11.96 -5.17 -13.22
N SER A 80 -13.21 -4.73 -13.29
CA SER A 80 -14.20 -5.01 -12.26
C SER A 80 -14.55 -6.50 -12.32
N ALA A 81 -14.60 -7.14 -11.16
CA ALA A 81 -15.15 -8.48 -11.02
C ALA A 81 -16.29 -8.39 -10.02
N GLU A 82 -17.41 -9.03 -10.32
CA GLU A 82 -18.45 -9.29 -9.31
C GLU A 82 -17.89 -10.28 -8.29
N ALA A 83 -17.22 -9.76 -7.28
CA ALA A 83 -16.53 -10.52 -6.26
C ALA A 83 -16.53 -9.74 -4.94
N LEU A 84 -16.37 -10.47 -3.84
CA LEU A 84 -16.28 -9.84 -2.53
C LEU A 84 -14.92 -9.14 -2.38
N PRO A 85 -14.86 -7.96 -1.76
CA PRO A 85 -13.59 -7.32 -1.41
C PRO A 85 -12.64 -8.29 -0.69
N GLY A 86 -11.39 -8.35 -1.15
CA GLY A 86 -10.36 -9.25 -0.65
C GLY A 86 -10.36 -10.63 -1.29
N GLN A 87 -11.33 -10.97 -2.15
CA GLN A 87 -11.40 -12.27 -2.81
C GLN A 87 -10.31 -12.43 -3.87
N ILE A 88 -9.64 -13.57 -3.88
CA ILE A 88 -8.65 -13.93 -4.89
C ILE A 88 -9.38 -14.29 -6.19
N LEU A 89 -9.10 -13.52 -7.24
CA LEU A 89 -9.67 -13.68 -8.57
C LEU A 89 -8.82 -14.60 -9.44
N ALA A 90 -7.50 -14.44 -9.37
CA ALA A 90 -6.54 -15.19 -10.17
C ALA A 90 -5.21 -15.33 -9.44
N ILE A 91 -4.48 -16.41 -9.74
CA ILE A 91 -3.13 -16.66 -9.26
C ILE A 91 -2.29 -16.99 -10.48
N GLU A 92 -1.28 -16.17 -10.74
CA GLU A 92 -0.41 -16.29 -11.91
C GLU A 92 1.06 -16.16 -11.47
N PRO A 93 2.04 -16.53 -12.32
CA PRO A 93 3.45 -16.40 -11.99
C PRO A 93 3.85 -14.97 -11.56
N GLU A 94 3.25 -13.95 -12.15
CA GLU A 94 3.46 -12.54 -11.84
C GLU A 94 2.87 -12.10 -10.50
N GLY A 95 1.88 -12.81 -9.94
CA GLY A 95 1.22 -12.35 -8.74
C GLY A 95 -0.13 -12.98 -8.40
N ILE A 96 -0.83 -12.33 -7.47
CA ILE A 96 -2.18 -12.70 -7.04
C ILE A 96 -3.10 -11.53 -7.34
N ARG A 97 -4.15 -11.76 -8.13
CA ARG A 97 -5.17 -10.75 -8.38
C ARG A 97 -6.24 -10.82 -7.30
N VAL A 98 -6.48 -9.70 -6.62
CA VAL A 98 -7.43 -9.60 -5.51
C VAL A 98 -8.47 -8.54 -5.81
N ALA A 99 -9.74 -8.88 -5.60
CA ALA A 99 -10.86 -7.94 -5.72
C ALA A 99 -10.79 -6.87 -4.62
N THR A 100 -11.21 -5.66 -4.96
CA THR A 100 -11.29 -4.53 -4.03
C THR A 100 -12.71 -3.95 -4.07
N GLY A 101 -12.98 -2.89 -3.31
CA GLY A 101 -14.28 -2.20 -3.39
C GLY A 101 -14.53 -1.58 -4.76
N GLU A 102 -13.45 -1.19 -5.47
CA GLU A 102 -13.52 -0.68 -6.83
C GLU A 102 -12.28 -1.11 -7.63
N GLY A 103 -12.50 -1.93 -8.66
CA GLY A 103 -11.43 -2.53 -9.46
C GLY A 103 -10.74 -3.68 -8.74
N SER A 104 -9.54 -4.03 -9.21
CA SER A 104 -8.75 -5.12 -8.65
C SER A 104 -7.28 -4.74 -8.52
N LEU A 105 -6.57 -5.47 -7.66
CA LEU A 105 -5.16 -5.24 -7.38
C LEU A 105 -4.36 -6.52 -7.64
N TRP A 106 -3.30 -6.41 -8.42
CA TRP A 106 -2.28 -7.46 -8.51
C TRP A 106 -1.25 -7.26 -7.41
N LEU A 107 -1.19 -8.20 -6.48
CA LEU A 107 -0.12 -8.31 -5.51
C LEU A 107 1.10 -8.89 -6.22
N GLU A 108 2.23 -8.19 -6.18
CA GLU A 108 3.45 -8.60 -6.89
C GLU A 108 4.52 -9.08 -5.90
N GLU A 109 4.66 -8.39 -4.77
CA GLU A 109 5.62 -8.72 -3.72
C GLU A 109 4.94 -8.71 -2.35
N VAL A 110 5.08 -9.81 -1.62
CA VAL A 110 4.46 -10.02 -0.30
C VAL A 110 5.47 -10.59 0.70
N GLN A 111 5.10 -10.58 1.97
CA GLN A 111 5.88 -11.17 3.05
C GLN A 111 4.95 -11.78 4.09
N GLU A 112 4.96 -13.10 4.21
CA GLU A 112 4.34 -13.80 5.34
C GLU A 112 5.13 -13.52 6.63
N ALA A 113 4.44 -13.45 7.77
CA ALA A 113 5.07 -13.28 9.08
C ALA A 113 6.26 -14.23 9.28
N GLY A 114 7.42 -13.67 9.65
CA GLY A 114 8.66 -14.43 9.89
C GLY A 114 9.39 -14.91 8.64
N LYS A 115 8.97 -14.53 7.43
CA LYS A 115 9.65 -14.86 6.16
C LYS A 115 10.29 -13.65 5.52
N SER A 116 11.16 -13.88 4.53
CA SER A 116 11.66 -12.84 3.63
C SER A 116 10.57 -12.39 2.65
N ARG A 117 10.73 -11.19 2.09
CA ARG A 117 9.89 -10.74 0.97
C ARG A 117 10.05 -11.70 -0.21
N MET A 118 8.96 -11.94 -0.94
CA MET A 118 8.94 -12.85 -2.07
C MET A 118 7.88 -12.44 -3.11
N ALA A 119 8.01 -12.97 -4.32
CA ALA A 119 6.99 -12.82 -5.34
C ALA A 119 5.66 -13.42 -4.86
N ALA A 120 4.55 -12.71 -5.07
CA ALA A 120 3.24 -13.14 -4.58
C ALA A 120 2.77 -14.46 -5.22
N GLY A 121 3.09 -14.71 -6.49
CA GLY A 121 2.84 -16.00 -7.13
C GLY A 121 3.62 -17.17 -6.48
N ALA A 122 4.83 -16.92 -5.97
CA ALA A 122 5.60 -17.92 -5.24
C ALA A 122 4.99 -18.20 -3.86
N PHE A 123 4.55 -17.15 -3.15
CA PHE A 123 3.78 -17.29 -1.92
C PHE A 123 2.51 -18.12 -2.15
N ALA A 124 1.75 -17.82 -3.21
CA ALA A 124 0.53 -18.53 -3.55
C ALA A 124 0.75 -20.04 -3.75
N ARG A 125 1.82 -20.43 -4.45
CA ARG A 125 2.19 -21.85 -4.62
C ARG A 125 2.62 -22.50 -3.30
N GLY A 126 3.46 -21.83 -2.52
CA GLY A 126 3.97 -22.36 -1.25
C GLY A 126 2.86 -22.55 -0.20
N ALA A 127 1.96 -21.59 -0.09
CA ALA A 127 0.82 -21.61 0.84
C ALA A 127 -0.44 -22.27 0.26
N ARG A 128 -0.39 -22.72 -1.00
CA ARG A 128 -1.49 -23.39 -1.72
C ARG A 128 -2.78 -22.56 -1.69
N LEU A 129 -2.68 -21.33 -2.17
CA LEU A 129 -3.82 -20.44 -2.37
C LEU A 129 -4.67 -20.92 -3.55
N ALA A 130 -5.97 -20.70 -3.48
CA ALA A 130 -6.92 -20.95 -4.55
C ALA A 130 -7.78 -19.70 -4.83
N PRO A 131 -8.20 -19.48 -6.09
CA PRO A 131 -9.24 -18.51 -6.39
C PRO A 131 -10.51 -18.76 -5.56
N GLY A 132 -11.17 -17.68 -5.15
CA GLY A 132 -12.34 -17.71 -4.26
C GLY A 132 -12.00 -17.59 -2.77
N GLU A 133 -10.76 -17.86 -2.35
CA GLU A 133 -10.32 -17.53 -0.98
C GLU A 133 -10.19 -16.02 -0.77
N ARG A 134 -10.09 -15.58 0.49
CA ARG A 134 -10.19 -14.15 0.84
C ARG A 134 -9.09 -13.66 1.76
N PHE A 135 -8.54 -12.49 1.45
CA PHE A 135 -7.81 -11.64 2.38
C PHE A 135 -8.77 -10.79 3.21
N THR A 136 -8.42 -10.52 4.46
CA THR A 136 -9.24 -9.74 5.41
C THR A 136 -8.43 -8.70 6.18
#